data_AF-A0A929TI92-F1
#
_entry.id   AF-A0A929TI92-F1
#
_cell.length_a   1.000
_cell.length_b   1.000
_cell.length_c   1.000
_cell.angle_alpha   90.00
_cell.angle_beta   90.00
_cell.angle_gamma   90.00
#
_symmetry.space_group_name_H-M   'P 1'
#
loop_
_entity.id
_entity.type
_entity.pdbx_description
1 polymer ?
#
loop_
_entity_poly.entity_id
_entity_poly.type
_entity_poly.pdbx_seq_one_letter_code
_entity_poly.pdbx_strand_id
1 'polypeptide(L)'
;ILAVVSAVGGPLIGAICGFVGHLLGDYWFQQREVWLSWALAEALVGVGIGFFRQKFDVLGKGFHTRQGLLFEAVQVGANALAWLAVAPLLDMVLYGQRAEKVFLQGAEAFLLNAVITGVLGLLLLAAFSQCYLRLRRFRG
;
A
#
# COMPACT_ATOMS: atom_id res chain seq x y z
N ILE A 1 5.78 3.77 2.56
CA ILE A 1 6.36 4.23 1.27
C ILE A 1 5.47 3.85 0.09
N LEU A 2 5.05 2.58 -0.02
CA LEU A 2 4.16 2.10 -1.09
C LEU A 2 2.93 2.98 -1.30
N ALA A 3 2.24 3.39 -0.23
CA ALA A 3 1.08 4.26 -0.30
C ALA A 3 1.35 5.59 -1.03
N VAL A 4 2.50 6.23 -0.76
CA VAL A 4 2.89 7.49 -1.40
C VAL A 4 3.15 7.26 -2.89
N VAL A 5 3.96 6.25 -3.21
CA VAL A 5 4.32 5.89 -4.58
C VAL A 5 3.08 5.51 -5.39
N SER A 6 2.12 4.82 -4.78
CA SER A 6 0.86 4.43 -5.41
C SER A 6 -0.05 5.63 -5.63
N ALA A 7 -0.29 6.45 -4.61
CA ALA A 7 -1.14 7.63 -4.69
C ALA A 7 -0.61 8.70 -5.66
N VAL A 8 0.71 8.75 -5.88
CA VAL A 8 1.35 9.68 -6.83
C VAL A 8 1.56 9.04 -8.20
N GLY A 9 1.94 7.77 -8.27
CA GLY A 9 2.33 7.06 -9.50
C GLY A 9 1.17 6.36 -10.21
N GLY A 10 0.09 6.06 -9.50
CA GLY A 10 -1.09 5.37 -10.03
C GLY A 10 -1.02 3.85 -9.86
N PRO A 11 -2.03 3.11 -10.35
CA PRO A 11 -2.23 1.71 -9.98
C PRO A 11 -1.13 0.79 -10.51
N LEU A 12 -0.64 1.00 -11.74
CA LEU A 12 0.42 0.18 -12.31
C LEU A 12 1.76 0.34 -11.54
N ILE A 13 2.11 1.59 -11.21
CA ILE A 13 3.32 1.87 -10.44
C ILE A 13 3.19 1.30 -9.03
N GLY A 14 2.02 1.45 -8.40
CA GLY A 14 1.72 0.82 -7.12
C GLY A 14 1.87 -0.70 -7.16
N ALA A 15 1.31 -1.36 -8.18
CA ALA A 15 1.42 -2.81 -8.36
C ALA A 15 2.88 -3.28 -8.44
N ILE A 16 3.66 -2.66 -9.34
CA ILE A 16 5.05 -3.02 -9.57
C ILE A 16 5.88 -2.78 -8.31
N CYS A 17 5.74 -1.61 -7.69
CA CYS A 17 6.50 -1.28 -6.49
C CYS A 17 6.13 -2.15 -5.29
N GLY A 18 4.85 -2.49 -5.12
CA GLY A 18 4.40 -3.41 -4.06
C GLY A 18 4.95 -4.81 -4.28
N PHE A 19 4.72 -5.38 -5.45
CA PHE A 19 5.18 -6.72 -5.79
C PHE A 19 6.70 -6.87 -5.69
N VAL A 20 7.44 -6.05 -6.44
CA VAL A 20 8.91 -6.13 -6.49
C VAL A 20 9.52 -5.73 -5.15
N GLY A 21 8.96 -4.72 -4.48
CA GLY A 21 9.42 -4.29 -3.16
C GLY A 21 9.35 -5.42 -2.13
N HIS A 22 8.26 -6.20 -2.14
CA HIS A 22 8.11 -7.34 -1.25
C HIS A 22 9.11 -8.45 -1.59
N LEU A 23 9.21 -8.86 -2.87
CA LEU A 23 10.13 -9.91 -3.29
C LEU A 23 11.59 -9.59 -2.94
N LEU A 24 12.01 -8.33 -3.14
CA LEU A 24 13.35 -7.87 -2.76
C LEU A 24 13.53 -7.85 -1.24
N GLY A 25 12.50 -7.44 -0.51
CA GLY A 25 12.50 -7.44 0.95
C GLY A 25 12.67 -8.85 1.51
N ASP A 26 11.91 -9.80 1.00
CA ASP A 26 12.03 -11.22 1.36
C ASP A 26 13.42 -11.76 1.08
N TYR A 27 13.91 -11.51 -0.14
CA TYR A 27 15.21 -12.00 -0.57
C TYR A 27 16.36 -11.47 0.30
N TRP A 28 16.30 -10.19 0.68
CA TRP A 28 17.41 -9.52 1.38
C TRP A 28 17.33 -9.59 2.90
N PHE A 29 16.11 -9.61 3.47
CA PHE A 29 15.89 -9.49 4.91
C PHE A 29 15.26 -10.74 5.55
N GLN A 30 14.61 -11.62 4.77
CA GLN A 30 13.91 -12.82 5.28
C GLN A 30 14.62 -14.12 4.88
N GLN A 31 15.95 -14.19 5.06
CA GLN A 31 16.75 -15.40 4.80
C GLN A 31 16.55 -16.03 3.40
N ARG A 32 16.13 -15.23 2.41
CA ARG A 32 15.85 -15.64 1.02
C ARG A 32 14.57 -16.47 0.80
N GLU A 33 13.68 -16.55 1.79
CA GLU A 33 12.38 -17.19 1.61
C GLU A 33 11.37 -16.21 1.00
N VAL A 34 11.06 -16.41 -0.27
CA VAL A 34 10.17 -15.54 -1.04
C VAL A 34 8.71 -15.99 -0.93
N TRP A 35 7.84 -15.10 -0.44
CA TRP A 35 6.41 -15.34 -0.27
C TRP A 35 5.60 -14.63 -1.36
N LEU A 36 5.27 -15.39 -2.42
CA LEU A 36 4.57 -14.87 -3.59
C LEU A 36 3.16 -14.38 -3.25
N SER A 37 2.47 -15.08 -2.34
CA SER A 37 1.14 -14.68 -1.83
C SER A 37 1.15 -13.28 -1.23
N TRP A 38 2.19 -12.95 -0.46
CA TRP A 38 2.33 -11.65 0.21
C TRP A 38 2.80 -10.58 -0.78
N ALA A 39 3.68 -10.92 -1.71
CA ALA A 39 4.04 -10.00 -2.80
C ALA A 39 2.82 -9.62 -3.67
N LEU A 40 1.93 -10.57 -3.95
CA LEU A 40 0.68 -10.31 -4.67
C LEU A 40 -0.30 -9.47 -3.83
N ALA A 41 -0.34 -9.67 -2.52
CA ALA A 41 -1.13 -8.86 -1.61
C ALA A 41 -0.64 -7.40 -1.57
N GLU A 42 0.67 -7.16 -1.50
CA GLU A 42 1.27 -5.82 -1.58
C GLU A 42 0.99 -5.15 -2.93
N ALA A 43 1.07 -5.90 -4.03
CA ALA A 43 0.70 -5.40 -5.35
C ALA A 43 -0.77 -4.93 -5.36
N LEU A 44 -1.67 -5.70 -4.75
CA LEU A 44 -3.08 -5.36 -4.64
C LEU A 44 -3.31 -4.10 -3.80
N VAL A 45 -2.62 -3.94 -2.67
CA VAL A 45 -2.67 -2.69 -1.88
C VAL A 45 -2.24 -1.50 -2.73
N GLY A 46 -1.12 -1.65 -3.46
CA GLY A 46 -0.61 -0.62 -4.36
C GLY A 46 -1.60 -0.25 -5.47
N VAL A 47 -2.26 -1.24 -6.09
CA VAL A 47 -3.32 -1.01 -7.08
C VAL A 47 -4.51 -0.28 -6.45
N GLY A 48 -5.00 -0.77 -5.31
CA GLY A 48 -6.17 -0.23 -4.63
C GLY A 48 -6.00 1.25 -4.29
N ILE A 49 -4.86 1.63 -3.73
CA ILE A 49 -4.52 3.03 -3.46
C ILE A 49 -4.32 3.79 -4.78
N GLY A 50 -3.51 3.24 -5.70
CA GLY A 50 -3.13 3.94 -6.93
C GLY A 50 -4.30 4.24 -7.85
N PHE A 51 -5.36 3.44 -7.83
CA PHE A 51 -6.59 3.69 -8.60
C PHE A 51 -7.23 5.04 -8.28
N PHE A 52 -7.09 5.52 -7.04
CA PHE A 52 -7.63 6.79 -6.57
C PHE A 52 -6.67 7.98 -6.73
N ARG A 53 -5.52 7.81 -7.39
CA ARG A 53 -4.50 8.86 -7.62
C ARG A 53 -5.10 10.21 -8.03
N GLN A 54 -6.01 10.22 -9.01
CA GLN A 54 -6.61 11.47 -9.51
C GLN A 54 -7.48 12.16 -8.46
N LYS A 55 -8.11 11.40 -7.55
CA LYS A 55 -8.93 11.93 -6.46
C LYS A 55 -8.09 12.44 -5.29
N PHE A 56 -6.93 11.81 -5.05
CA PHE A 56 -5.96 12.29 -4.07
C PHE A 56 -5.26 13.58 -4.51
N ASP A 57 -5.15 13.81 -5.82
CA ASP A 57 -4.67 15.06 -6.44
C ASP A 57 -3.39 15.63 -5.81
N VAL A 58 -2.49 14.73 -5.41
CA VAL A 58 -1.30 15.03 -4.59
C VAL A 58 -0.39 16.08 -5.26
N LEU A 59 -0.30 16.03 -6.59
CA LEU A 59 0.51 16.93 -7.42
C LEU A 59 -0.27 18.09 -8.04
N GLY A 60 -1.60 18.12 -7.94
CA GLY A 60 -2.44 19.12 -8.61
C GLY A 60 -2.80 20.29 -7.70
N LYS A 61 -3.98 20.23 -7.08
CA LYS A 61 -4.48 21.24 -6.12
C LYS A 61 -3.98 21.01 -4.70
N GLY A 62 -3.52 19.79 -4.41
CA GLY A 62 -2.90 19.43 -3.15
C GLY A 62 -3.70 18.41 -2.33
N PHE A 63 -3.01 17.79 -1.38
CA PHE A 63 -3.53 16.77 -0.50
C PHE A 63 -3.94 17.39 0.84
N HIS A 64 -5.25 17.56 1.06
CA HIS A 64 -5.82 18.16 2.27
C HIS A 64 -6.83 17.21 2.94
N THR A 65 -7.59 17.68 3.92
CA THR A 65 -8.46 16.83 4.76
C THR A 65 -9.39 15.91 3.98
N ARG A 66 -10.00 16.37 2.88
CA ARG A 66 -10.92 15.55 2.09
C ARG A 66 -10.22 14.37 1.40
N GLN A 67 -9.03 14.61 0.84
CA GLN A 67 -8.21 13.59 0.21
C GLN A 67 -7.61 12.65 1.26
N GLY A 68 -7.25 13.18 2.43
CA GLY A 68 -6.81 12.39 3.58
C GLY A 68 -7.89 11.41 4.05
N LEU A 69 -9.13 11.86 4.23
CA LEU A 69 -10.24 10.97 4.60
C LEU A 69 -10.53 9.91 3.52
N LEU A 70 -10.48 10.30 2.25
CA LEU A 70 -10.60 9.34 1.15
C LEU A 70 -9.45 8.33 1.17
N PHE A 71 -8.23 8.79 1.42
CA PHE A 71 -7.05 7.94 1.50
C PHE A 71 -7.19 6.91 2.62
N GLU A 72 -7.64 7.31 3.80
CA GLU A 72 -7.89 6.38 4.91
C GLU A 72 -8.91 5.30 4.53
N ALA A 73 -10.05 5.69 3.94
CA ALA A 73 -11.06 4.73 3.52
C ALA A 73 -10.51 3.74 2.48
N VAL A 74 -9.75 4.23 1.49
CA VAL A 74 -9.20 3.42 0.42
C VAL A 74 -8.09 2.49 0.94
N GLN A 75 -7.15 2.99 1.74
CA GLN A 75 -6.03 2.20 2.24
C GLN A 75 -6.51 1.11 3.20
N VAL A 76 -7.49 1.39 4.07
CA VAL A 76 -8.08 0.38 4.94
C VAL A 76 -8.78 -0.69 4.11
N GLY A 77 -9.59 -0.30 3.13
CA GLY A 77 -10.27 -1.27 2.24
C GLY A 77 -9.29 -2.13 1.44
N ALA A 78 -8.24 -1.53 0.91
CA ALA A 78 -7.21 -2.24 0.15
C ALA A 78 -6.42 -3.22 1.05
N ASN A 79 -6.02 -2.79 2.25
CA ASN A 79 -5.37 -3.66 3.23
C ASN A 79 -6.29 -4.78 3.69
N ALA A 80 -7.58 -4.52 3.92
CA ALA A 80 -8.54 -5.55 4.33
C ALA A 80 -8.64 -6.65 3.27
N LEU A 81 -8.80 -6.27 1.99
CA LEU A 81 -8.88 -7.23 0.89
C LEU A 81 -7.56 -8.02 0.74
N ALA A 82 -6.42 -7.34 0.82
CA ALA A 82 -5.11 -7.95 0.66
C ALA A 82 -4.80 -8.96 1.79
N TRP A 83 -4.99 -8.56 3.04
CA TRP A 83 -4.49 -9.30 4.19
C TRP A 83 -5.53 -10.21 4.85
N LEU A 84 -6.84 -9.90 4.76
CA LEU A 84 -7.88 -10.76 5.32
C LEU A 84 -8.42 -11.79 4.32
N ALA A 85 -8.11 -11.65 3.03
CA ALA A 85 -8.58 -12.55 1.99
C ALA A 85 -7.45 -13.04 1.07
N VAL A 86 -6.81 -12.16 0.32
CA VAL A 86 -5.90 -12.60 -0.77
C VAL A 86 -4.66 -13.33 -0.25
N ALA A 87 -3.93 -12.76 0.71
CA ALA A 87 -2.73 -13.41 1.26
C ALA A 87 -3.05 -14.76 1.93
N PRO A 88 -4.01 -14.87 2.86
CA PRO A 88 -4.31 -16.14 3.52
C PRO A 88 -4.81 -17.23 2.55
N LEU A 89 -5.66 -16.86 1.57
CA LEU A 89 -6.15 -17.81 0.58
C LEU A 89 -5.01 -18.32 -0.32
N LEU A 90 -4.11 -17.43 -0.74
CA LEU A 90 -2.95 -17.83 -1.54
C LEU A 90 -1.96 -18.66 -0.71
N ASP A 91 -1.78 -18.37 0.58
CA ASP A 91 -0.92 -19.20 1.45
C ASP A 91 -1.45 -20.63 1.59
N MET A 92 -2.78 -20.81 1.66
CA MET A 92 -3.40 -22.14 1.65
C MET A 92 -3.18 -22.86 0.32
N VAL A 93 -3.42 -22.17 -0.80
CA VAL A 93 -3.37 -22.77 -2.14
C VAL A 93 -1.94 -23.08 -2.59
N LEU A 94 -1.01 -22.16 -2.38
CA LEU A 94 0.37 -22.27 -2.86
C LEU A 94 1.26 -23.08 -1.91
N TYR A 95 1.03 -22.96 -0.60
CA TYR A 95 1.94 -23.51 0.41
C TYR A 95 1.28 -24.54 1.33
N GLY A 96 0.00 -24.86 1.12
CA GLY A 96 -0.71 -25.86 1.92
C GLY A 96 -0.82 -25.49 3.41
N GLN A 97 -0.71 -24.21 3.74
CA GLN A 97 -0.71 -23.76 5.14
C GLN A 97 -2.09 -23.97 5.78
N ARG A 98 -2.10 -24.18 7.11
CA ARG A 98 -3.34 -24.34 7.88
C ARG A 98 -4.11 -23.02 7.93
N ALA A 99 -5.41 -23.06 7.63
CA ALA A 99 -6.28 -21.89 7.59
C ALA A 99 -6.19 -21.03 8.87
N GLU A 100 -6.33 -21.66 10.04
CA GLU A 100 -6.28 -20.97 11.34
C GLU A 100 -5.00 -20.13 11.51
N LYS A 101 -3.85 -20.66 11.09
CA LYS A 101 -2.57 -19.95 11.15
C LYS A 101 -2.55 -18.73 10.23
N VAL A 102 -2.88 -18.91 8.95
CA VAL A 102 -2.71 -17.85 7.94
C VAL A 102 -3.77 -16.77 8.05
N PHE A 103 -4.98 -17.09 8.53
CA PHE A 103 -6.00 -16.07 8.81
C PHE A 103 -5.65 -15.25 10.07
N LEU A 104 -5.01 -15.85 11.08
CA LEU A 104 -4.49 -15.09 12.22
C LEU A 104 -3.35 -14.15 11.80
N GLN A 105 -2.39 -14.66 11.04
CA GLN A 105 -1.31 -13.85 10.46
C GLN A 105 -1.83 -12.73 9.57
N GLY A 106 -2.83 -13.02 8.74
CA GLY A 106 -3.51 -12.04 7.88
C GLY A 106 -4.21 -10.95 8.68
N ALA A 107 -4.88 -11.30 9.79
CA ALA A 107 -5.52 -10.32 10.68
C ALA A 107 -4.49 -9.40 11.36
N GLU A 108 -3.37 -9.95 11.83
CA GLU A 108 -2.27 -9.16 12.40
C GLU A 108 -1.65 -8.23 11.36
N ALA A 109 -1.35 -8.75 10.16
CA ALA A 109 -0.82 -7.98 9.04
C ALA A 109 -1.78 -6.86 8.63
N PHE A 110 -3.09 -7.13 8.56
CA PHE A 110 -4.10 -6.12 8.28
C PHE A 110 -4.04 -4.96 9.28
N LEU A 111 -4.08 -5.27 10.58
CA LEU A 111 -4.10 -4.26 11.64
C LEU A 111 -2.83 -3.40 11.60
N LEU A 112 -1.67 -4.03 11.54
CA LEU A 112 -0.38 -3.32 11.53
C LEU A 112 -0.23 -2.47 10.27
N ASN A 113 -0.53 -3.01 9.10
CA ASN A 113 -0.40 -2.28 7.84
C ASN A 113 -1.41 -1.15 7.72
N ALA A 114 -2.66 -1.35 8.14
CA ALA A 114 -3.68 -0.30 8.11
C ALA A 114 -3.31 0.87 9.03
N VAL A 115 -2.79 0.60 10.23
CA VAL A 115 -2.36 1.65 11.18
C VAL A 115 -1.11 2.37 10.69
N ILE A 116 -0.06 1.64 10.32
CA ILE A 116 1.20 2.25 9.87
C ILE A 116 0.98 3.03 8.57
N THR A 117 0.20 2.48 7.64
CA THR A 117 -0.12 3.14 6.37
C THR A 117 -1.01 4.36 6.57
N GLY A 118 -2.01 4.27 7.44
CA GLY A 118 -2.86 5.41 7.79
C GLY A 118 -2.02 6.56 8.37
N VAL A 119 -1.28 6.29 9.45
CA VAL A 119 -0.49 7.33 10.11
C VAL A 119 0.64 7.87 9.22
N LEU A 120 1.56 6.99 8.78
CA LEU A 120 2.74 7.45 8.04
C LEU A 120 2.41 7.84 6.60
N GLY A 121 1.51 7.11 5.94
CA GLY A 121 1.09 7.42 4.58
C GLY A 121 0.40 8.77 4.49
N LEU A 122 -0.52 9.07 5.42
CA LEU A 122 -1.21 10.36 5.47
C LEU A 122 -0.22 11.52 5.69
N LEU A 123 0.65 11.39 6.69
CA LEU A 123 1.65 12.42 7.01
C LEU A 123 2.60 12.66 5.84
N LEU A 124 3.13 11.60 5.23
CA LEU A 124 4.05 11.71 4.10
C LEU A 124 3.36 12.29 2.86
N LEU A 125 2.11 11.91 2.57
CA LEU A 125 1.36 12.46 1.45
C LEU A 125 1.08 13.96 1.62
N ALA A 126 0.68 14.37 2.81
CA ALA A 126 0.45 15.78 3.13
C ALA A 126 1.75 16.59 3.00
N ALA A 127 2.84 16.12 3.61
CA ALA A 127 4.14 16.79 3.54
C ALA A 127 4.68 16.87 2.11
N PHE A 128 4.61 15.76 1.37
CA PHE A 128 5.06 15.68 -0.01
C PHE A 128 4.29 16.63 -0.93
N SER A 129 2.95 16.65 -0.80
CA SER A 129 2.09 17.54 -1.59
C SER A 129 2.42 19.02 -1.34
N GLN A 130 2.58 19.42 -0.08
CA GLN A 130 2.94 20.78 0.28
C GLN A 130 4.31 21.19 -0.27
N CYS A 131 5.31 20.31 -0.12
CA CYS A 131 6.66 20.55 -0.64
C CYS A 131 6.63 20.73 -2.17
N TYR A 132 5.95 19.82 -2.88
CA TYR A 132 5.81 19.87 -4.33
C TYR A 132 5.16 21.18 -4.80
N LEU A 133 4.04 21.57 -4.20
CA LEU A 133 3.33 22.81 -4.56
C LEU A 133 4.17 24.06 -4.29
N ARG A 134 4.94 24.07 -3.19
CA ARG A 134 5.87 25.17 -2.88
C ARG A 134 6.96 25.29 -3.95
N LEU A 135 7.57 24.18 -4.35
CA LEU A 135 8.59 24.17 -5.40
C LEU A 135 8.02 24.58 -6.77
N ARG A 136 6.79 24.16 -7.10
CA ARG A 136 6.14 24.52 -8.37
C ARG A 136 5.98 26.04 -8.53
N ARG A 137 5.70 26.76 -7.44
CA ARG A 137 5.57 28.23 -7.43
C ARG A 137 6.86 28.99 -7.74
N PHE A 138 8.02 28.39 -7.54
CA PHE A 138 9.31 29.02 -7.86
C PHE A 138 9.75 28.78 -9.31
N ARG A 139 9.08 27.86 -10.03
CA ARG A 139 9.45 27.46 -11.40
C ARG A 139 8.51 28.02 -12.47
N GLY A 140 7.41 28.66 -12.08
CA GLY A 140 6.46 29.32 -12.97
C GLY A 140 6.37 30.79 -12.62
#